data_AF-A0A376TKL2-F1
#
_entry.id   AF-A0A376TKL2-F1
#
_cell.length_a   1.000
_cell.length_b   1.000
_cell.length_c   1.000
_cell.angle_alpha   90.00
_cell.angle_beta   90.00
_cell.angle_gamma   90.00
#
_symmetry.space_group_name_H-M   'P 1'
#
loop_
_entity.id
_entity.type
_entity.pdbx_description
1 polymer ?
#
loop_
_entity_poly.entity_id
_entity_poly.type
_entity_poly.pdbx_seq_one_letter_code
_entity_poly.pdbx_strand_id
1 'polypeptide(L)'
;MYSLFANEKTLHSLAHGAGRKWGRTECKGRLAAKYTATQLSRTELGSRVICRDKQLIFEEAPQAYKSAESVVQCLVQAGLIIPVARLRPVLTLKKQWREKRMILLQLSSAQGPEECCLAVKKALDRLIKEAARQDVAVTVLETETGRYSDTLRSALVSLDGDNAWALSESWCGTIQWICPSPYRPHHGRKNWFLGIGRFTADEQEQSDAIRYETLRSSGPGGQHVNKTDSAVRATHLASGISVKVQSERSQHANKRLARLLIAWKLEQQQQENSAVLKSQRRMFHHQIERGNPRRTFTGMAFIEG
;
A
#
# COMPACT_ATOMS: atom_id res chain seq x y z
N MET A 1 25.29 -17.38 -6.61
CA MET A 1 25.38 -16.13 -7.38
C MET A 1 26.74 -16.13 -8.06
N TYR A 2 26.82 -15.74 -9.34
CA TYR A 2 28.08 -15.69 -10.08
C TYR A 2 28.63 -14.27 -10.07
N SER A 3 29.92 -14.12 -9.77
CA SER A 3 30.67 -12.91 -10.08
C SER A 3 31.34 -13.12 -11.43
N LEU A 4 31.02 -12.26 -12.39
CA LEU A 4 31.39 -12.38 -13.79
C LEU A 4 32.12 -11.11 -14.21
N PHE A 5 33.23 -11.25 -14.92
CA PHE A 5 33.92 -10.13 -15.55
C PHE A 5 33.50 -10.03 -17.02
N ALA A 6 33.03 -8.85 -17.43
CA ALA A 6 32.62 -8.53 -18.79
C ALA A 6 33.82 -8.03 -19.58
N ASN A 7 34.05 -8.58 -20.77
CA ASN A 7 35.17 -8.15 -21.61
C ASN A 7 34.82 -6.90 -22.44
N GLU A 8 35.82 -6.28 -23.08
CA GLU A 8 35.60 -5.10 -23.94
C GLU A 8 34.64 -5.40 -25.10
N LYS A 9 34.56 -6.64 -25.57
CA LYS A 9 33.64 -7.07 -26.64
C LYS A 9 32.17 -6.99 -26.24
N THR A 10 31.84 -7.01 -24.94
CA THR A 10 30.46 -6.86 -24.45
C THR A 10 30.14 -5.44 -23.97
N LEU A 11 31.00 -4.44 -24.22
CA LEU A 11 30.84 -3.07 -23.72
C LEU A 11 30.63 -3.00 -22.20
N HIS A 12 31.24 -3.93 -21.46
CA HIS A 12 31.06 -4.11 -20.02
C HIS A 12 29.61 -4.38 -19.55
N SER A 13 28.70 -4.76 -20.45
CA SER A 13 27.32 -5.10 -20.13
C SER A 13 27.12 -6.62 -20.05
N LEU A 14 26.35 -7.09 -19.06
CA LEU A 14 26.10 -8.51 -18.81
C LEU A 14 24.62 -8.81 -18.57
N ALA A 15 24.13 -9.91 -19.14
CA ALA A 15 22.85 -10.47 -18.78
C ALA A 15 22.91 -11.04 -17.35
N HIS A 16 22.05 -10.54 -16.45
CA HIS A 16 22.13 -10.80 -15.01
C HIS A 16 21.16 -11.90 -14.50
N GLY A 17 20.47 -12.64 -15.39
CA GLY A 17 19.59 -13.72 -14.95
C GLY A 17 18.91 -14.49 -16.08
N ALA A 18 18.47 -15.72 -15.77
CA ALA A 18 17.75 -16.61 -16.69
C ALA A 18 16.24 -16.39 -16.73
N GLY A 19 15.71 -15.45 -15.92
CA GLY A 19 14.28 -15.19 -15.82
C GLY A 19 13.50 -16.25 -15.02
N ARG A 20 12.17 -16.07 -14.95
CA ARG A 20 11.27 -16.97 -14.20
C ARG A 20 10.85 -18.17 -15.06
N LYS A 21 10.62 -19.29 -14.40
CA LYS A 21 10.00 -20.49 -14.98
C LYS A 21 8.48 -20.38 -15.02
N TRP A 22 7.88 -19.73 -14.02
CA TRP A 22 6.43 -19.58 -13.86
C TRP A 22 6.03 -18.14 -13.50
N GLY A 23 4.77 -17.78 -13.75
CA GLY A 23 4.19 -16.53 -13.24
C GLY A 23 4.08 -16.56 -11.71
N ARG A 24 4.17 -15.39 -11.06
CA ARG A 24 4.12 -15.28 -9.58
C ARG A 24 2.89 -15.95 -8.97
N THR A 25 1.71 -15.68 -9.53
CA THR A 25 0.42 -16.22 -9.08
C THR A 25 0.33 -17.75 -9.18
N GLU A 26 1.09 -18.37 -10.09
CA GLU A 26 1.08 -19.83 -10.29
C GLU A 26 2.01 -20.57 -9.32
N CYS A 27 3.02 -19.89 -8.76
CA CYS A 27 4.10 -20.54 -8.01
C CYS A 27 3.58 -21.27 -6.77
N LYS A 28 2.65 -20.66 -6.03
CA LYS A 28 2.05 -21.27 -4.83
C LYS A 28 1.31 -22.57 -5.15
N GLY A 29 0.44 -22.57 -6.16
CA GLY A 29 -0.31 -23.77 -6.56
C GLY A 29 0.60 -24.93 -7.00
N ARG A 30 1.70 -24.61 -7.68
CA ARG A 30 2.67 -25.62 -8.16
C ARG A 30 3.59 -26.15 -7.07
N LEU A 31 3.97 -25.32 -6.10
CA LEU A 31 4.96 -25.68 -5.07
C LEU A 31 4.34 -26.16 -3.76
N ALA A 32 3.15 -25.68 -3.38
CA ALA A 32 2.54 -26.00 -2.09
C ALA A 32 2.21 -27.50 -1.93
N ALA A 33 2.02 -28.23 -3.04
CA ALA A 33 1.83 -29.68 -3.00
C ALA A 33 3.12 -30.46 -2.69
N LYS A 34 4.29 -29.88 -2.90
CA LYS A 34 5.60 -30.56 -2.77
C LYS A 34 6.49 -29.99 -1.67
N TYR A 35 6.28 -28.73 -1.29
CA TYR A 35 7.14 -28.02 -0.34
C TYR A 35 6.29 -27.22 0.64
N THR A 36 6.69 -27.24 1.91
CA THR A 36 6.18 -26.35 2.93
C THR A 36 6.94 -25.02 2.91
N ALA A 37 6.32 -23.94 3.42
CA ALA A 37 6.99 -22.66 3.59
C ALA A 37 8.27 -22.77 4.43
N THR A 38 8.27 -23.63 5.47
CA THR A 38 9.45 -23.87 6.31
C THR A 38 10.59 -24.50 5.52
N GLN A 39 10.30 -25.48 4.65
CA GLN A 39 11.31 -26.07 3.77
C GLN A 39 11.87 -25.04 2.79
N LEU A 40 11.01 -24.19 2.20
CA LEU A 40 11.42 -23.12 1.28
C LEU A 40 12.18 -21.98 1.98
N SER A 41 12.10 -21.87 3.31
CA SER A 41 12.88 -20.90 4.09
C SER A 41 14.37 -21.27 4.18
N ARG A 42 14.75 -22.46 3.73
CA ARG A 42 16.15 -22.86 3.53
C ARG A 42 16.39 -23.27 2.09
N THR A 43 17.44 -22.73 1.49
CA THR A 43 17.90 -23.19 0.18
C THR A 43 18.67 -24.52 0.31
N GLU A 44 18.87 -25.23 -0.79
CA GLU A 44 19.75 -26.42 -0.86
C GLU A 44 21.19 -26.09 -0.42
N LEU A 45 21.61 -24.85 -0.63
CA LEU A 45 22.87 -24.32 -0.14
C LEU A 45 22.76 -23.83 1.32
N GLY A 46 21.83 -24.32 2.15
CA GLY A 46 21.71 -23.96 3.57
C GLY A 46 21.46 -22.47 3.90
N SER A 47 21.34 -21.60 2.90
CA SER A 47 21.01 -20.18 3.06
C SER A 47 19.62 -20.00 3.64
N ARG A 48 19.44 -18.98 4.48
CA ARG A 48 18.11 -18.64 5.03
C ARG A 48 17.39 -17.66 4.11
N VAL A 49 16.12 -17.94 3.82
CA VAL A 49 15.22 -17.03 3.11
C VAL A 49 14.19 -16.53 4.10
N ILE A 50 14.18 -15.21 4.31
CA ILE A 50 13.22 -14.55 5.20
C ILE A 50 12.27 -13.74 4.33
N CYS A 51 11.02 -14.20 4.28
CA CYS A 51 9.88 -13.51 3.67
C CYS A 51 8.91 -13.10 4.77
N ARG A 52 8.45 -11.84 4.76
CA ARG A 52 7.45 -11.36 5.73
C ARG A 52 6.04 -11.92 5.43
N ASP A 53 5.78 -12.24 4.17
CA ASP A 53 4.57 -12.90 3.70
C ASP A 53 4.87 -14.37 3.35
N LYS A 54 4.00 -15.28 3.80
CA LYS A 54 4.08 -16.71 3.49
C LYS A 54 3.82 -17.01 2.02
N GLN A 55 3.15 -16.13 1.29
CA GLN A 55 2.92 -16.33 -0.15
C GLN A 55 4.16 -16.00 -0.99
N LEU A 56 4.85 -14.90 -0.64
CA LEU A 56 6.11 -14.47 -1.26
C LEU A 56 7.19 -15.55 -1.24
N ILE A 57 7.20 -16.43 -0.23
CA ILE A 57 8.19 -17.51 -0.14
C ILE A 57 8.06 -18.53 -1.27
N PHE A 58 6.84 -18.76 -1.77
CA PHE A 58 6.58 -19.66 -2.90
C PHE A 58 6.89 -18.97 -4.21
N GLU A 59 6.55 -17.69 -4.33
CA GLU A 59 6.85 -16.90 -5.52
C GLU A 59 8.35 -16.83 -5.75
N GLU A 60 9.13 -16.55 -4.70
CA GLU A 60 10.57 -16.33 -4.79
C GLU A 60 11.41 -17.59 -4.54
N ALA A 61 10.77 -18.77 -4.49
CA ALA A 61 11.46 -20.03 -4.33
C ALA A 61 12.43 -20.29 -5.51
N PRO A 62 13.64 -20.87 -5.29
CA PRO A 62 14.60 -21.17 -6.36
C PRO A 62 13.99 -21.97 -7.51
N GLN A 63 13.05 -22.87 -7.21
CA GLN A 63 12.35 -23.72 -8.18
C GLN A 63 11.45 -22.93 -9.14
N ALA A 64 11.06 -21.71 -8.79
CA ALA A 64 10.28 -20.81 -9.64
C ALA A 64 11.13 -20.08 -10.69
N TYR A 65 12.47 -20.18 -10.61
CA TYR A 65 13.41 -19.55 -11.54
C TYR A 65 14.04 -20.58 -12.47
N LYS A 66 14.45 -20.11 -13.66
CA LYS A 66 15.32 -20.92 -14.53
C LYS A 66 16.74 -20.89 -13.97
N SER A 67 17.50 -21.96 -14.20
CA SER A 67 18.90 -21.98 -13.78
C SER A 67 19.69 -20.91 -14.52
N ALA A 68 20.44 -20.09 -13.79
CA ALA A 68 21.37 -19.14 -14.37
C ALA A 68 22.60 -19.85 -15.00
N GLU A 69 22.83 -21.11 -14.66
CA GLU A 69 23.98 -21.89 -15.12
C GLU A 69 24.06 -21.97 -16.64
N SER A 70 22.92 -22.21 -17.32
CA SER A 70 22.90 -22.34 -18.77
C SER A 70 23.25 -21.02 -19.47
N VAL A 71 22.78 -19.90 -18.95
CA VAL A 71 23.11 -18.56 -19.47
C VAL A 71 24.60 -18.29 -19.29
N VAL A 72 25.14 -18.57 -18.10
CA VAL A 72 26.57 -18.41 -17.82
C VAL A 72 27.40 -19.29 -18.75
N GLN A 73 27.04 -20.56 -18.93
CA GLN A 73 27.76 -21.48 -19.83
C GLN A 73 27.77 -20.98 -21.27
N CYS A 74 26.64 -20.53 -21.82
CA CYS A 74 26.58 -19.96 -23.17
C CYS A 74 27.50 -18.74 -23.32
N LEU A 75 27.50 -17.85 -22.32
CA LEU A 75 28.34 -16.64 -22.34
C LEU A 75 29.84 -16.97 -22.21
N VAL A 76 30.21 -17.99 -21.43
CA VAL A 76 31.60 -18.47 -21.33
C VAL A 76 32.04 -19.10 -22.65
N GLN A 77 31.21 -19.95 -23.26
CA GLN A 77 31.51 -20.59 -24.55
C GLN A 77 31.69 -19.57 -25.68
N ALA A 78 30.88 -18.49 -25.65
CA ALA A 78 31.02 -17.38 -26.58
C ALA A 78 32.23 -16.46 -26.27
N GLY A 79 32.99 -16.73 -25.20
CA GLY A 79 34.14 -15.93 -24.77
C GLY A 79 33.76 -14.53 -24.31
N LEU A 80 32.52 -14.32 -23.87
CA LEU A 80 31.97 -13.01 -23.49
C LEU A 80 32.18 -12.68 -22.02
N ILE A 81 32.35 -13.70 -21.17
CA ILE A 81 32.54 -13.54 -19.73
C ILE A 81 33.64 -14.44 -19.19
N ILE A 82 34.26 -14.00 -18.09
CA ILE A 82 35.18 -14.82 -17.29
C ILE A 82 34.54 -15.01 -15.91
N PRO A 83 34.23 -16.26 -15.48
CA PRO A 83 33.74 -16.53 -14.14
C PRO A 83 34.86 -16.27 -13.11
N VAL A 84 34.63 -15.34 -12.17
CA VAL A 84 35.62 -14.97 -11.15
C VAL A 84 35.36 -15.72 -9.84
N ALA A 85 34.09 -15.85 -9.46
CA ALA A 85 33.71 -16.54 -8.22
C ALA A 85 32.27 -17.05 -8.28
N ARG A 86 32.01 -18.13 -7.53
CA ARG A 86 30.66 -18.59 -7.20
C ARG A 86 30.39 -18.33 -5.73
N LEU A 87 29.47 -17.41 -5.46
CA LEU A 87 29.08 -17.01 -4.11
C LEU A 87 27.87 -17.80 -3.62
N ARG A 88 27.94 -18.23 -2.36
CA ARG A 88 26.83 -18.83 -1.62
C ARG A 88 26.17 -17.74 -0.78
N PRO A 89 24.92 -17.32 -1.09
CA PRO A 89 24.23 -16.35 -0.25
C PRO A 89 24.04 -16.96 1.14
N VAL A 90 24.19 -16.18 2.21
CA VAL A 90 23.94 -16.68 3.59
C VAL A 90 22.50 -16.37 4.01
N LEU A 91 22.02 -15.18 3.61
CA LEU A 91 20.69 -14.67 3.93
C LEU A 91 20.10 -13.97 2.70
N THR A 92 18.85 -14.30 2.37
CA THR A 92 18.04 -13.59 1.38
C THR A 92 16.84 -12.98 2.10
N LEU A 93 16.78 -11.64 2.14
CA LEU A 93 15.67 -10.90 2.71
C LEU A 93 14.78 -10.39 1.57
N LYS A 94 13.56 -10.90 1.46
CA LYS A 94 12.56 -10.39 0.52
C LYS A 94 11.51 -9.63 1.32
N LYS A 95 11.74 -8.32 1.44
CA LYS A 95 10.69 -7.39 1.85
C LYS A 95 9.77 -7.19 0.65
N GLN A 96 8.46 -7.35 0.84
CA GLN A 96 7.50 -6.69 -0.02
C GLN A 96 7.87 -5.21 0.05
N TRP A 97 8.30 -4.62 -1.07
CA TRP A 97 8.27 -3.17 -1.19
C TRP A 97 6.80 -2.85 -0.98
N ARG A 98 6.47 -2.35 0.22
CA ARG A 98 5.13 -1.83 0.42
C ARG A 98 5.05 -0.70 -0.57
N GLU A 99 4.18 -0.86 -1.57
CA GLU A 99 3.79 0.23 -2.44
C GLU A 99 3.62 1.47 -1.58
N LYS A 100 4.08 2.59 -2.14
CA LYS A 100 4.21 3.88 -1.50
C LYS A 100 2.83 4.41 -1.11
N ARG A 101 2.21 3.79 -0.11
CA ARG A 101 0.84 4.04 0.30
C ARG A 101 0.85 5.33 1.08
N MET A 102 0.17 6.33 0.54
CA MET A 102 -0.12 7.55 1.27
C MET A 102 -0.81 7.21 2.60
N ILE A 103 -0.19 7.58 3.72
CA ILE A 103 -0.75 7.34 5.06
C ILE A 103 -1.51 8.58 5.49
N LEU A 104 -2.77 8.42 5.87
CA LEU A 104 -3.54 9.50 6.49
C LEU A 104 -3.49 9.38 8.01
N LEU A 105 -3.18 10.49 8.68
CA LEU A 105 -3.24 10.61 10.14
C LEU A 105 -4.25 11.69 10.51
N GLN A 106 -5.18 11.34 11.38
CA GLN A 106 -6.14 12.28 11.95
C GLN A 106 -5.81 12.52 13.42
N LEU A 107 -5.50 13.76 13.77
CA LEU A 107 -5.37 14.23 15.14
C LEU A 107 -6.72 14.84 15.56
N SER A 108 -7.20 14.52 16.76
CA SER A 108 -8.49 14.99 17.20
C SER A 108 -8.55 15.22 18.72
N SER A 109 -9.19 16.31 19.13
CA SER A 109 -9.55 16.59 20.51
C SER A 109 -10.87 15.93 20.92
N ALA A 110 -11.60 15.32 19.98
CA ALA A 110 -12.98 14.88 20.13
C ALA A 110 -13.86 15.99 20.75
N GLN A 111 -14.67 15.63 21.73
CA GLN A 111 -15.45 16.54 22.58
C GLN A 111 -14.64 17.06 23.78
N GLY A 112 -13.33 17.24 23.61
CA GLY A 112 -12.45 17.84 24.60
C GLY A 112 -12.64 19.37 24.68
N PRO A 113 -12.28 19.99 25.81
CA PRO A 113 -12.30 21.45 25.93
C PRO A 113 -11.17 22.10 25.11
N GLU A 114 -11.11 23.42 25.06
CA GLU A 114 -10.15 24.18 24.25
C GLU A 114 -8.68 23.85 24.54
N GLU A 115 -8.34 23.40 25.76
CA GLU A 115 -6.99 22.92 26.07
C GLU A 115 -6.62 21.66 25.27
N CYS A 116 -7.57 20.77 25.01
CA CYS A 116 -7.37 19.64 24.11
C CYS A 116 -7.22 20.11 22.66
N CYS A 117 -7.96 21.14 22.24
CA CYS A 117 -7.83 21.72 20.90
C CYS A 117 -6.44 22.37 20.71
N LEU A 118 -5.92 23.03 21.75
CA LEU A 118 -4.55 23.53 21.76
C LEU A 118 -3.52 22.38 21.70
N ALA A 119 -3.79 21.29 22.42
CA ALA A 119 -2.95 20.09 22.40
C ALA A 119 -2.84 19.48 20.99
N VAL A 120 -3.93 19.46 20.22
CA VAL A 120 -3.92 19.01 18.81
C VAL A 120 -3.02 19.88 17.95
N LYS A 121 -3.12 21.21 18.07
CA LYS A 121 -2.24 22.13 17.33
C LYS A 121 -0.77 21.91 17.68
N LYS A 122 -0.45 21.80 18.97
CA LYS A 122 0.92 21.53 19.45
C LYS A 122 1.45 20.18 18.99
N ALA A 123 0.62 19.14 19.04
CA ALA A 123 0.96 17.81 18.55
C ALA A 123 1.24 17.82 17.04
N LEU A 124 0.42 18.53 16.25
CA LEU A 124 0.63 18.69 14.81
C LEU A 124 1.97 19.38 14.51
N ASP A 125 2.27 20.49 15.19
CA ASP A 125 3.53 21.23 14.97
C ASP A 125 4.75 20.38 15.36
N ARG A 126 4.63 19.58 16.43
CA ARG A 126 5.68 18.64 16.87
C ARG A 126 5.84 17.46 15.90
N LEU A 127 4.75 16.93 15.36
CA LEU A 127 4.73 15.89 14.34
C LEU A 127 5.43 16.35 13.06
N ILE A 128 5.12 17.55 12.57
CA ILE A 128 5.76 18.12 11.36
C ILE A 128 7.27 18.26 11.57
N LYS A 129 7.70 18.76 12.73
CA LYS A 129 9.13 18.86 13.07
C LYS A 129 9.81 17.49 13.17
N GLU A 130 9.13 16.47 13.67
CA GLU A 130 9.65 15.10 13.74
C GLU A 130 9.76 14.46 12.35
N ALA A 131 8.74 14.65 11.53
CA ALA A 131 8.67 14.14 10.17
C ALA A 131 9.83 14.68 9.32
N ALA A 132 10.10 15.98 9.41
CA ALA A 132 11.21 16.62 8.71
C ALA A 132 12.58 16.01 9.08
N ARG A 133 12.78 15.60 10.34
CA ARG A 133 14.03 14.93 10.77
C ARG A 133 14.14 13.49 10.27
N GLN A 134 13.02 12.85 9.95
CA GLN A 134 12.95 11.47 9.46
C GLN A 134 12.77 11.38 7.94
N ASP A 135 12.92 12.50 7.22
CA ASP A 135 12.72 12.60 5.78
C ASP A 135 11.30 12.14 5.35
N VAL A 136 10.30 12.53 6.14
CA VAL A 136 8.88 12.27 5.87
C VAL A 136 8.21 13.59 5.49
N ALA A 137 7.62 13.63 4.30
CA ALA A 137 6.82 14.76 3.84
C ALA A 137 5.43 14.73 4.51
N VAL A 138 5.00 15.87 5.05
CA VAL A 138 3.69 16.03 5.69
C VAL A 138 2.89 17.06 4.90
N THR A 139 1.70 16.68 4.43
CA THR A 139 0.75 17.62 3.81
C THR A 139 -0.49 17.71 4.68
N VAL A 140 -0.87 18.92 5.09
CA VAL A 140 -2.13 19.15 5.81
C VAL A 140 -3.27 19.17 4.80
N LEU A 141 -4.24 18.28 4.97
CA LEU A 141 -5.35 18.09 4.03
C LEU A 141 -6.63 18.79 4.51
N GLU A 142 -6.96 18.63 5.78
CA GLU A 142 -8.17 19.19 6.39
C GLU A 142 -7.83 19.68 7.81
N THR A 143 -8.42 20.79 8.22
CA THR A 143 -8.33 21.29 9.61
C THR A 143 -9.68 21.80 10.06
N GLU A 144 -10.01 21.55 11.31
CA GLU A 144 -11.18 22.08 11.99
C GLU A 144 -10.69 22.94 13.15
N THR A 145 -10.99 24.24 13.13
CA THR A 145 -10.53 25.19 14.15
C THR A 145 -11.32 25.02 15.45
N GLY A 146 -10.65 25.26 16.58
CA GLY A 146 -11.33 25.42 17.86
C GLY A 146 -11.91 26.83 18.01
N ARG A 147 -12.23 27.22 19.25
CA ARG A 147 -12.78 28.55 19.55
C ARG A 147 -11.74 29.67 19.38
N TYR A 148 -10.48 29.37 19.61
CA TYR A 148 -9.38 30.34 19.51
C TYR A 148 -8.59 30.11 18.22
N SER A 149 -7.96 31.16 17.70
CA SER A 149 -7.22 31.10 16.42
C SER A 149 -6.01 30.17 16.45
N ASP A 150 -5.48 29.88 17.63
CA ASP A 150 -4.35 28.99 17.87
C ASP A 150 -4.78 27.56 18.27
N THR A 151 -6.07 27.23 18.21
CA THR A 151 -6.58 25.90 18.57
C THR A 151 -7.17 25.16 17.37
N LEU A 152 -6.98 23.84 17.35
CA LEU A 152 -7.53 22.94 16.34
C LEU A 152 -8.36 21.86 17.03
N ARG A 153 -9.62 21.72 16.67
CA ARG A 153 -10.44 20.59 17.11
C ARG A 153 -9.97 19.29 16.44
N SER A 154 -9.66 19.35 15.16
CA SER A 154 -9.11 18.21 14.43
C SER A 154 -8.22 18.64 13.27
N ALA A 155 -7.30 17.77 12.87
CA ALA A 155 -6.46 17.95 11.70
C ALA A 155 -6.24 16.60 11.00
N LEU A 156 -6.37 16.59 9.69
CA LEU A 156 -6.00 15.46 8.82
C LEU A 156 -4.74 15.81 8.07
N VAL A 157 -3.74 14.93 8.14
CA VAL A 157 -2.50 15.06 7.39
C VAL A 157 -2.23 13.80 6.57
N SER A 158 -1.61 13.94 5.41
CA SER A 158 -0.96 12.84 4.71
C SER A 158 0.53 12.81 5.05
N LEU A 159 1.07 11.60 5.18
CA LEU A 159 2.49 11.32 5.29
C LEU A 159 2.96 10.56 4.04
N ASP A 160 4.04 11.04 3.43
CA ASP A 160 4.77 10.35 2.36
C ASP A 160 6.26 10.22 2.74
N GLY A 161 6.88 9.12 2.34
CA GLY A 161 8.28 8.80 2.61
C GLY A 161 8.47 7.42 3.24
N ASP A 162 9.70 6.90 3.16
CA ASP A 162 10.03 5.53 3.58
C ASP A 162 9.79 5.30 5.09
N ASN A 163 9.96 6.36 5.89
CA ASN A 163 9.75 6.34 7.34
C ASN A 163 8.32 6.72 7.77
N ALA A 164 7.43 7.05 6.84
CA ALA A 164 6.07 7.52 7.14
C ALA A 164 5.29 6.52 8.00
N TRP A 165 5.46 5.22 7.75
CA TRP A 165 4.80 4.18 8.54
C TRP A 165 5.28 4.15 9.99
N ALA A 166 6.59 4.14 10.21
CA ALA A 166 7.17 4.09 11.56
C ALA A 166 6.80 5.34 12.36
N LEU A 167 6.86 6.51 11.71
CA LEU A 167 6.40 7.76 12.30
C LEU A 167 4.91 7.67 12.67
N SER A 168 4.06 7.23 11.74
CA SER A 168 2.62 7.08 12.00
C SER A 168 2.34 6.15 13.18
N GLU A 169 3.07 5.04 13.26
CA GLU A 169 2.93 4.05 14.34
C GLU A 169 3.30 4.66 15.67
N SER A 170 4.38 5.42 15.77
CA SER A 170 4.80 6.08 17.02
C SER A 170 3.76 7.07 17.56
N TRP A 171 3.05 7.78 16.68
CA TRP A 171 2.08 8.80 17.06
C TRP A 171 0.65 8.27 17.25
N CYS A 172 0.30 7.11 16.67
CA CYS A 172 -1.04 6.54 16.78
C CYS A 172 -1.43 6.16 18.21
N GLY A 173 -2.62 6.56 18.64
CA GLY A 173 -3.17 6.28 19.96
C GLY A 173 -3.48 7.56 20.74
N THR A 174 -3.65 7.41 22.04
CA THR A 174 -3.92 8.54 22.94
C THR A 174 -2.63 9.25 23.31
N ILE A 175 -2.63 10.57 23.24
CA ILE A 175 -1.53 11.42 23.72
C ILE A 175 -2.02 12.21 24.92
N GLN A 176 -1.22 12.24 25.98
CA GLN A 176 -1.46 13.08 27.15
C GLN A 176 -0.58 14.32 27.09
N TRP A 177 -1.18 15.47 27.33
CA TRP A 177 -0.49 16.73 27.56
C TRP A 177 -0.76 17.21 28.99
N ILE A 178 0.31 17.38 29.77
CA ILE A 178 0.28 17.81 31.16
C ILE A 178 0.67 19.28 31.24
N CYS A 179 -0.32 20.16 31.40
CA CYS A 179 -0.12 21.60 31.49
C CYS A 179 -1.27 22.25 32.28
N PRO A 180 -0.99 23.23 33.17
CA PRO A 180 -2.05 24.12 33.67
C PRO A 180 -2.85 24.72 32.52
N SER A 181 -4.16 24.90 32.72
CA SER A 181 -5.02 25.47 31.68
C SER A 181 -4.59 26.91 31.34
N PRO A 182 -4.27 27.22 30.07
CA PRO A 182 -4.02 28.60 29.64
C PRO A 182 -5.33 29.41 29.54
N TYR A 183 -6.48 28.75 29.43
CA TYR A 183 -7.79 29.39 29.23
C TYR A 183 -8.60 29.53 30.52
N ARG A 184 -8.25 28.78 31.57
CA ARG A 184 -8.94 28.77 32.87
C ARG A 184 -7.92 28.87 34.01
N PRO A 185 -7.47 30.08 34.38
CA PRO A 185 -6.37 30.31 35.32
C PRO A 185 -6.53 29.69 36.71
N HIS A 186 -7.76 29.43 37.16
CA HIS A 186 -8.06 28.85 38.49
C HIS A 186 -8.51 27.38 38.44
N HIS A 187 -8.46 26.75 37.28
CA HIS A 187 -8.94 25.37 37.12
C HIS A 187 -7.83 24.37 37.45
N GLY A 188 -8.08 23.45 38.39
CA GLY A 188 -7.06 22.53 38.92
C GLY A 188 -6.63 21.40 37.96
N ARG A 189 -7.39 21.13 36.89
CA ARG A 189 -7.05 20.07 35.92
C ARG A 189 -5.81 20.45 35.10
N LYS A 190 -4.88 19.51 34.99
CA LYS A 190 -3.64 19.65 34.20
C LYS A 190 -3.50 18.62 33.09
N ASN A 191 -4.32 17.56 33.07
CA ASN A 191 -4.24 16.47 32.10
C ASN A 191 -5.24 16.67 30.94
N TRP A 192 -4.70 16.86 29.75
CA TRP A 192 -5.43 17.04 28.50
C TRP A 192 -5.10 15.87 27.57
N PHE A 193 -6.10 15.33 26.87
CA PHE A 193 -5.92 14.17 26.01
C PHE A 193 -6.35 14.50 24.58
N LEU A 194 -5.62 13.97 23.61
CA LEU A 194 -6.03 13.93 22.20
C LEU A 194 -5.84 12.51 21.67
N GLY A 195 -6.55 12.18 20.61
CA GLY A 195 -6.41 10.91 19.90
C GLY A 195 -5.81 11.12 18.53
N ILE A 196 -4.91 10.21 18.14
CA ILE A 196 -4.37 10.15 16.79
C ILE A 196 -4.70 8.81 16.17
N GLY A 197 -5.44 8.84 15.06
CA GLY A 197 -5.88 7.68 14.31
C GLY A 197 -5.22 7.64 12.95
N ARG A 198 -4.78 6.45 12.54
CA ARG A 198 -4.28 6.22 11.18
C ARG A 198 -5.33 5.59 10.31
N PHE A 199 -5.43 6.12 9.10
CA PHE A 199 -6.27 5.62 8.03
C PHE A 199 -5.38 5.41 6.81
N THR A 200 -5.52 4.27 6.16
CA THR A 200 -4.85 4.02 4.88
C THR A 200 -5.87 4.24 3.78
N ALA A 201 -5.58 5.16 2.87
CA ALA A 201 -6.24 5.12 1.58
C ALA A 201 -5.73 3.85 0.88
N ASP A 202 -6.64 2.96 0.47
CA ASP A 202 -6.24 1.88 -0.44
C ASP A 202 -6.04 2.54 -1.80
N GLU A 203 -4.79 2.76 -2.18
CA GLU A 203 -4.46 3.09 -3.56
C GLU A 203 -4.78 1.85 -4.39
N GLN A 204 -5.94 1.86 -5.04
CA GLN A 204 -6.26 0.84 -6.04
C GLN A 204 -5.30 1.00 -7.22
N GLU A 205 -4.73 -0.11 -7.70
CA GLU A 205 -3.96 -0.13 -8.94
C GLU A 205 -4.77 0.53 -10.05
N GLN A 206 -4.30 1.69 -10.53
CA GLN A 206 -4.84 2.39 -11.68
C GLN A 206 -4.31 1.71 -12.94
N SER A 207 -4.98 0.65 -13.37
CA SER A 207 -4.67 0.00 -14.66
C SER A 207 -5.91 0.01 -15.53
N ASP A 208 -5.90 0.76 -16.62
CA ASP A 208 -7.01 0.83 -17.58
C ASP A 208 -7.20 -0.48 -18.40
N ALA A 209 -6.48 -1.54 -18.04
CA ALA A 209 -6.51 -2.80 -18.75
C ALA A 209 -7.86 -3.51 -18.56
N ILE A 210 -8.61 -3.63 -19.65
CA ILE A 210 -9.89 -4.34 -19.69
C ILE A 210 -9.76 -5.55 -20.61
N ARG A 211 -10.08 -6.73 -20.08
CA ARG A 211 -10.27 -7.94 -20.88
C ARG A 211 -11.67 -7.94 -21.46
N TYR A 212 -11.78 -8.25 -22.75
CA TYR A 212 -13.06 -8.37 -23.44
C TYR A 212 -13.25 -9.79 -23.93
N GLU A 213 -14.43 -10.35 -23.66
CA GLU A 213 -14.88 -11.67 -24.10
C GLU A 213 -16.16 -11.49 -24.91
N THR A 214 -16.21 -12.08 -26.11
CA THR A 214 -17.42 -12.09 -26.94
C THR A 214 -18.31 -13.26 -26.57
N LEU A 215 -19.61 -13.00 -26.52
CA LEU A 215 -20.64 -13.96 -26.14
C LEU A 215 -21.75 -13.93 -27.18
N ARG A 216 -22.49 -15.04 -27.28
CA ARG A 216 -23.76 -15.06 -28.01
C ARG A 216 -24.78 -14.19 -27.28
N SER A 217 -25.46 -13.34 -28.05
CA SER A 217 -26.59 -12.56 -27.55
C SER A 217 -27.74 -13.49 -27.20
N SER A 218 -28.35 -13.30 -26.02
CA SER A 218 -29.44 -14.16 -25.52
C SER A 218 -30.71 -13.31 -25.30
N GLY A 219 -31.80 -13.62 -26.00
CA GLY A 219 -33.11 -12.94 -25.84
C GLY A 219 -34.17 -13.38 -26.88
N PRO A 220 -35.43 -12.91 -26.78
CA PRO A 220 -36.58 -13.34 -27.62
C PRO A 220 -36.53 -12.93 -29.11
N GLY A 221 -35.34 -12.69 -29.67
CA GLY A 221 -35.16 -12.20 -31.04
C GLY A 221 -35.02 -13.31 -32.07
N GLY A 222 -35.46 -13.03 -33.31
CA GLY A 222 -35.41 -13.96 -34.45
C GLY A 222 -34.00 -14.43 -34.84
N GLN A 223 -33.91 -15.21 -35.93
CA GLN A 223 -32.73 -15.98 -36.36
C GLN A 223 -31.38 -15.21 -36.39
N HIS A 224 -31.40 -13.88 -36.54
CA HIS A 224 -30.21 -13.02 -36.56
C HIS A 224 -29.60 -12.76 -35.17
N VAL A 225 -30.42 -12.74 -34.10
CA VAL A 225 -29.96 -12.52 -32.71
C VAL A 225 -29.20 -13.74 -32.18
N ASN A 226 -29.58 -14.94 -32.63
CA ASN A 226 -28.99 -16.20 -32.18
C ASN A 226 -27.70 -16.61 -32.92
N LYS A 227 -27.37 -15.97 -34.06
CA LYS A 227 -26.19 -16.30 -34.88
C LYS A 227 -24.98 -15.38 -34.70
N THR A 228 -25.16 -14.19 -34.13
CA THR A 228 -24.09 -13.17 -34.07
C THR A 228 -23.54 -13.04 -32.65
N ASP A 229 -22.22 -13.21 -32.48
CA ASP A 229 -21.49 -13.03 -31.21
C ASP A 229 -21.33 -11.53 -30.87
N SER A 230 -22.45 -10.80 -30.83
CA SER A 230 -22.45 -9.34 -30.62
C SER A 230 -22.39 -8.94 -29.15
N ALA A 231 -22.73 -9.82 -28.21
CA ALA A 231 -22.67 -9.53 -26.78
C ALA A 231 -21.21 -9.49 -26.31
N VAL A 232 -20.90 -8.57 -25.40
CA VAL A 232 -19.54 -8.38 -24.87
C VAL A 232 -19.58 -8.45 -23.35
N ARG A 233 -18.74 -9.30 -22.77
CA ARG A 233 -18.35 -9.24 -21.37
C ARG A 233 -17.03 -8.49 -21.28
N ALA A 234 -16.99 -7.45 -20.48
CA ALA A 234 -15.77 -6.70 -20.19
C ALA A 234 -15.42 -6.87 -18.73
N THR A 235 -14.15 -7.11 -18.43
CA THR A 235 -13.63 -7.29 -17.07
C THR A 235 -12.42 -6.37 -16.89
N HIS A 236 -12.51 -5.44 -15.94
CA HIS A 236 -11.38 -4.64 -15.51
C HIS A 236 -10.41 -5.51 -14.72
N LEU A 237 -9.17 -5.61 -15.18
CA LEU A 237 -8.23 -6.59 -14.65
C LEU A 237 -7.78 -6.28 -13.22
N ALA A 238 -7.58 -5.00 -12.89
CA ALA A 238 -7.10 -4.60 -11.57
C ALA A 238 -8.19 -4.75 -10.48
N SER A 239 -9.41 -4.30 -10.75
CA SER A 239 -10.51 -4.37 -9.75
C SER A 239 -11.32 -5.67 -9.80
N GLY A 240 -11.23 -6.44 -10.88
CA GLY A 240 -12.09 -7.61 -11.12
C GLY A 240 -13.54 -7.26 -11.47
N ILE A 241 -13.91 -5.97 -11.56
CA ILE A 241 -15.26 -5.55 -11.95
C ILE A 241 -15.56 -6.04 -13.36
N SER A 242 -16.67 -6.77 -13.51
CA SER A 242 -17.16 -7.23 -14.80
C SER A 242 -18.54 -6.68 -15.12
N VAL A 243 -18.78 -6.46 -16.42
CA VAL A 243 -20.05 -6.01 -16.99
C VAL A 243 -20.34 -6.83 -18.25
N LYS A 244 -21.63 -7.13 -18.49
CA LYS A 244 -22.11 -7.76 -19.72
C LYS A 244 -23.00 -6.77 -20.45
N VAL A 245 -22.72 -6.52 -21.73
CA VAL A 245 -23.51 -5.62 -22.59
C VAL A 245 -23.95 -6.36 -23.84
N GLN A 246 -25.23 -6.27 -24.14
CA GLN A 246 -25.87 -6.91 -25.31
C GLN A 246 -26.98 -6.03 -25.92
N SER A 247 -27.01 -4.74 -25.56
CA SER A 247 -28.08 -3.82 -25.97
C SER A 247 -28.00 -3.43 -27.45
N GLU A 248 -26.79 -3.36 -28.00
CA GLU A 248 -26.56 -2.96 -29.39
C GLU A 248 -26.40 -4.15 -30.32
N ARG A 249 -26.70 -3.95 -31.61
CA ARG A 249 -26.55 -4.98 -32.64
C ARG A 249 -25.08 -5.24 -33.00
N SER A 250 -24.19 -4.25 -32.82
CA SER A 250 -22.77 -4.38 -33.16
C SER A 250 -21.88 -4.61 -31.93
N GLN A 251 -20.90 -5.50 -32.07
CA GLN A 251 -19.91 -5.80 -31.03
C GLN A 251 -19.11 -4.54 -30.62
N HIS A 252 -18.72 -3.71 -31.58
CA HIS A 252 -17.96 -2.48 -31.32
C HIS A 252 -18.74 -1.48 -30.46
N ALA A 253 -20.04 -1.32 -30.71
CA ALA A 253 -20.90 -0.47 -29.89
C ALA A 253 -21.06 -1.04 -28.47
N ASN A 254 -21.29 -2.35 -28.35
CA ASN A 254 -21.34 -3.03 -27.04
C ASN A 254 -20.01 -2.93 -26.27
N LYS A 255 -18.86 -2.99 -26.96
CA LYS A 255 -17.52 -2.82 -26.36
C LYS A 255 -17.31 -1.40 -25.81
N ARG A 256 -17.75 -0.37 -26.55
CA ARG A 256 -17.72 1.04 -26.09
C ARG A 256 -18.58 1.24 -24.86
N LEU A 257 -19.82 0.76 -24.89
CA LEU A 257 -20.74 0.83 -23.75
C LEU A 257 -20.19 0.08 -22.53
N ALA A 258 -19.61 -1.11 -22.72
CA ALA A 258 -19.01 -1.88 -21.64
C ALA A 258 -17.84 -1.14 -20.96
N ARG A 259 -17.03 -0.40 -21.74
CA ARG A 259 -15.97 0.47 -21.17
C ARG A 259 -16.55 1.59 -20.31
N LEU A 260 -17.58 2.28 -20.81
CA LEU A 260 -18.24 3.36 -20.06
C LEU A 260 -18.85 2.84 -18.75
N LEU A 261 -19.50 1.67 -18.78
CA LEU A 261 -20.07 1.04 -17.58
C LEU A 261 -19.00 0.61 -16.58
N ILE A 262 -17.84 0.12 -17.03
CA ILE A 262 -16.71 -0.17 -16.14
C ILE A 262 -16.23 1.11 -15.47
N ALA A 263 -15.99 2.18 -16.24
CA ALA A 263 -15.53 3.46 -15.69
C ALA A 263 -16.51 4.01 -14.65
N TRP A 264 -17.81 4.00 -14.95
CA TRP A 264 -18.85 4.40 -14.01
C TRP A 264 -18.86 3.55 -12.73
N LYS A 265 -18.73 2.21 -12.84
CA LYS A 265 -18.65 1.34 -11.66
C LYS A 265 -17.40 1.58 -10.82
N LEU A 266 -16.25 1.86 -11.44
CA LEU A 266 -15.02 2.20 -10.74
C LEU A 266 -15.18 3.51 -9.94
N GLU A 267 -15.79 4.51 -10.56
CA GLU A 267 -16.09 5.78 -9.89
C GLU A 267 -17.04 5.58 -8.70
N GLN A 268 -18.12 4.81 -8.86
CA GLN A 268 -19.03 4.47 -7.77
C GLN A 268 -18.30 3.77 -6.61
N GLN A 269 -17.45 2.79 -6.92
CA GLN A 269 -16.64 2.09 -5.91
C GLN A 269 -15.69 3.05 -5.19
N GLN A 270 -15.06 3.99 -5.91
CA GLN A 270 -14.18 4.99 -5.30
C GLN A 270 -14.95 5.93 -4.36
N GLN A 271 -16.16 6.35 -4.75
CA GLN A 271 -17.04 7.18 -3.93
C GLN A 271 -17.48 6.43 -2.66
N GLU A 272 -17.86 5.15 -2.77
CA GLU A 272 -18.19 4.28 -1.65
C GLU A 272 -17.01 4.12 -0.68
N ASN A 273 -15.82 3.78 -1.20
CA ASN A 273 -14.60 3.66 -0.40
C ASN A 273 -14.27 4.97 0.35
N SER A 274 -14.41 6.10 -0.35
CA SER A 274 -14.20 7.43 0.24
C SER A 274 -15.24 7.74 1.33
N ALA A 275 -16.50 7.35 1.14
CA ALA A 275 -17.56 7.51 2.12
C ALA A 275 -17.33 6.65 3.37
N VAL A 276 -16.89 5.39 3.18
CA VAL A 276 -16.52 4.49 4.28
C VAL A 276 -15.35 5.06 5.08
N LEU A 277 -14.28 5.51 4.42
CA LEU A 277 -13.14 6.16 5.10
C LEU A 277 -13.58 7.40 5.87
N LYS A 278 -14.40 8.29 5.26
CA LYS A 278 -14.96 9.46 5.95
C LYS A 278 -15.83 9.06 7.15
N SER A 279 -16.57 7.96 7.07
CA SER A 279 -17.37 7.45 8.18
C SER A 279 -16.47 6.96 9.33
N GLN A 280 -15.45 6.16 9.02
CA GLN A 280 -14.46 5.69 10.00
C GLN A 280 -13.75 6.85 10.71
N ARG A 281 -13.32 7.86 9.95
CA ARG A 281 -12.72 9.10 10.49
C ARG A 281 -13.66 9.85 11.44
N ARG A 282 -14.94 9.97 11.08
CA ARG A 282 -15.96 10.58 11.94
C ARG A 282 -16.18 9.79 13.21
N MET A 283 -16.33 8.46 13.12
CA MET A 283 -16.48 7.61 14.31
C MET A 283 -15.27 7.73 15.24
N PHE A 284 -14.05 7.69 14.69
CA PHE A 284 -12.82 7.88 15.46
C PHE A 284 -12.80 9.24 16.17
N HIS A 285 -13.18 10.32 15.48
CA HIS A 285 -13.26 11.65 16.08
C HIS A 285 -14.14 11.68 17.34
N HIS A 286 -15.20 10.86 17.41
CA HIS A 286 -16.11 10.83 18.55
C HIS A 286 -15.70 9.82 19.66
N GLN A 287 -14.89 8.81 19.35
CA GLN A 287 -14.62 7.67 20.24
C GLN A 287 -13.19 7.64 20.82
N ILE A 288 -12.56 8.79 21.00
CA ILE A 288 -11.19 8.85 21.52
C ILE A 288 -11.14 8.36 22.97
N GLU A 289 -10.30 7.35 23.21
CA GLU A 289 -10.02 6.82 24.54
C GLU A 289 -9.30 7.88 25.40
N ARG A 290 -9.84 8.14 26.61
CA ARG A 290 -9.27 9.09 27.56
C ARG A 290 -8.53 8.30 28.65
N GLY A 291 -7.25 8.03 28.43
CA GLY A 291 -6.43 7.20 29.32
C GLY A 291 -5.34 6.47 28.54
N ASN A 292 -4.49 5.72 29.25
CA ASN A 292 -3.42 4.89 28.67
C ASN A 292 -2.61 5.61 27.57
N PRO A 293 -1.98 6.76 27.89
CA PRO A 293 -1.30 7.55 26.89
C PRO A 293 -0.11 6.80 26.31
N ARG A 294 -0.02 6.78 24.99
CA ARG A 294 1.14 6.25 24.28
C ARG A 294 2.34 7.18 24.38
N ARG A 295 2.09 8.50 24.34
CA ARG A 295 3.10 9.55 24.50
C ARG A 295 2.59 10.59 25.48
N THR A 296 3.50 11.11 26.29
CA THR A 296 3.20 12.13 27.30
C THR A 296 4.08 13.34 27.06
N PHE A 297 3.45 14.51 27.02
CA PHE A 297 4.11 15.80 26.85
C PHE A 297 3.82 16.69 28.05
N THR A 298 4.76 17.55 28.42
CA THR A 298 4.66 18.43 29.58
C THR A 298 4.90 19.89 29.23
N GLY A 299 4.24 20.77 29.97
CA GLY A 299 4.41 22.22 29.91
C GLY A 299 3.91 22.87 28.61
N MET A 300 3.93 24.20 28.57
CA MET A 300 3.47 24.97 27.41
C MET A 300 4.32 24.77 26.16
N ALA A 301 5.59 24.41 26.33
CA ALA A 301 6.52 24.10 25.24
C ALA A 301 6.26 22.72 24.59
N PHE A 302 5.37 21.90 25.15
CA PHE A 302 5.02 20.57 24.63
C PHE A 302 6.26 19.66 24.49
N ILE A 303 7.00 19.54 25.59
CA ILE A 303 8.24 18.75 25.65
C ILE A 303 7.88 17.32 26.00
N GLU A 304 8.41 16.36 25.24
CA GLU A 304 8.20 14.94 25.49
C GLU A 304 8.96 14.51 26.76
N GLY A 305 8.26 13.83 27.67
CA GLY A 305 8.82 13.33 28.93
C GLY A 305 9.19 11.86 28.89
#